data_AF-A0A401MAN4-F1
#
_entry.id   AF-A0A401MAN4-F1
#
_cell.length_a   1.000
_cell.length_b   1.000
_cell.length_c   1.000
_cell.angle_alpha   90.00
_cell.angle_beta   90.00
_cell.angle_gamma   90.00
#
_symmetry.space_group_name_H-M   'P 1'
#
loop_
_entity.id
_entity.type
_entity.pdbx_description
1 polymer ?
#
loop_
_entity_poly.entity_id
_entity_poly.type
_entity_poly.pdbx_seq_one_letter_code
_entity_poly.pdbx_strand_id
1 'polypeptide(L)' 'MTLLSHDRYCAEIADQVGRLRAVVTSGADLSATVPTCPDWSLEQLVRHTGGALR' A
#
# COMPACT_ATOMS: atom_id res chain seq x y z
N MET A 1 10.56 -0.86 22.10
CA MET A 1 10.59 -1.21 20.67
C MET A 1 12.04 -1.20 20.22
N THR A 2 12.55 -2.30 19.69
CA THR A 2 13.88 -2.35 19.07
C THR A 2 13.78 -1.87 17.62
N LEU A 3 14.69 -1.00 17.19
CA LEU A 3 14.73 -0.49 15.82
C LEU A 3 15.28 -1.57 14.88
N LEU A 4 14.68 -1.69 13.69
CA LEU A 4 15.21 -2.54 12.62
C LEU A 4 16.36 -1.83 11.90
N SER A 5 17.17 -2.58 11.15
CA SER A 5 18.14 -1.95 10.24
C SER A 5 17.41 -1.16 9.15
N HIS A 6 18.06 -0.12 8.64
CA HIS A 6 17.53 0.68 7.53
C HIS A 6 17.16 -0.20 6.33
N ASP A 7 18.06 -1.10 5.91
CA ASP A 7 17.81 -2.03 4.80
C ASP A 7 16.58 -2.90 5.04
N ARG A 8 16.33 -3.31 6.29
CA ARG A 8 15.13 -4.09 6.63
C ARG A 8 13.87 -3.26 6.48
N TYR A 9 13.89 -1.98 6.85
CA TYR A 9 12.76 -1.07 6.59
C TYR A 9 12.52 -0.88 5.10
N CYS A 10 13.56 -0.66 4.31
CA CYS A 10 13.45 -0.52 2.85
C CYS A 10 12.88 -1.78 2.21
N ALA A 11 13.35 -2.95 2.61
CA ALA A 11 12.85 -4.24 2.12
C ALA A 11 11.36 -4.43 2.46
N GLU A 12 10.94 -4.05 3.67
CA GLU A 12 9.54 -4.15 4.07
C GLU A 12 8.64 -3.20 3.27
N ILE A 13 9.07 -1.96 3.03
CA ILE A 13 8.34 -1.02 2.17
C ILE A 13 8.16 -1.62 0.76
N ALA A 14 9.23 -2.16 0.18
CA ALA A 14 9.18 -2.78 -1.14
C ALA A 14 8.21 -3.98 -1.20
N ASP A 15 8.24 -4.85 -0.18
CA ASP A 15 7.33 -6.00 -0.09
C ASP A 15 5.86 -5.56 0.01
N GLN A 16 5.55 -4.65 0.93
CA GLN A 16 4.17 -4.18 1.15
C GLN A 16 3.61 -3.46 -0.09
N VAL A 17 4.43 -2.66 -0.78
CA VAL A 17 4.05 -2.04 -2.06
C VAL A 17 3.82 -3.09 -3.14
N GLY A 18 4.65 -4.13 -3.20
CA GLY A 18 4.47 -5.26 -4.11
C GLY A 18 3.14 -5.99 -3.88
N ARG A 19 2.78 -6.22 -2.61
CA ARG A 19 1.50 -6.83 -2.23
C ARG A 19 0.29 -5.97 -2.60
N LEU A 20 0.36 -4.66 -2.34
CA LEU A 20 -0.68 -3.72 -2.77
C LEU A 20 -0.86 -3.75 -4.29
N ARG A 21 0.25 -3.69 -5.04
CA ARG A 21 0.23 -3.78 -6.50
C ARG A 21 -0.44 -5.07 -6.97
N ALA A 22 -0.09 -6.22 -6.37
CA ALA A 22 -0.66 -7.51 -6.75
C ALA A 22 -2.20 -7.51 -6.65
N VAL A 23 -2.76 -6.98 -5.55
CA VAL A 23 -4.21 -6.84 -5.34
C VAL A 23 -4.84 -5.94 -6.41
N VAL A 24 -4.24 -4.79 -6.68
CA VAL A 24 -4.76 -3.85 -7.70
C VAL A 24 -4.76 -4.50 -9.08
N THR A 25 -3.72 -5.27 -9.41
CA THR A 25 -3.61 -5.95 -10.70
C THR A 25 -4.43 -7.24 -10.82
N SER A 26 -5.00 -7.76 -9.73
CA SER A 26 -5.83 -8.98 -9.76
C SER A 26 -7.29 -8.71 -10.13
N GLY A 27 -7.62 -7.50 -10.58
CA GLY A 27 -8.99 -7.11 -10.93
C GLY A 27 -9.84 -6.67 -9.72
N ALA A 28 -9.21 -6.21 -8.64
CA ALA A 28 -9.92 -5.66 -7.50
C ALA A 28 -10.80 -4.45 -7.91
N ASP A 29 -11.98 -4.35 -7.30
CA ASP A 29 -12.84 -3.19 -7.47
C ASP A 29 -12.19 -1.95 -6.84
N LEU A 30 -11.77 -1.00 -7.68
CA LEU A 30 -11.12 0.22 -7.25
C LEU A 30 -12.04 1.17 -6.49
N SER A 31 -13.36 1.00 -6.61
CA SER A 31 -14.36 1.78 -5.88
C SER A 31 -14.66 1.23 -4.48
N ALA A 32 -14.21 0.00 -4.18
CA ALA A 32 -14.40 -0.61 -2.87
C ALA A 32 -13.73 0.21 -1.77
N THR A 33 -14.40 0.34 -0.62
CA THR A 33 -13.88 1.05 0.54
C THR A 33 -12.79 0.24 1.23
N VAL A 34 -11.77 0.93 1.75
CA VAL A 34 -10.69 0.31 2.52
C VAL A 34 -11.22 -0.04 3.91
N PRO A 35 -11.15 -1.31 4.38
CA PRO A 35 -11.79 -1.69 5.65
C PRO A 35 -11.31 -0.92 6.89
N THR A 36 -10.04 -0.52 6.91
CA THR A 36 -9.45 0.26 8.02
C THR A 36 -9.60 1.77 7.85
N CYS A 37 -10.01 2.23 6.66
CA CYS A 37 -10.18 3.63 6.29
C CYS A 37 -11.43 3.76 5.41
N PRO A 38 -12.64 3.60 5.98
CA PRO A 38 -13.86 3.43 5.20
C PRO A 38 -14.23 4.65 4.34
N ASP A 39 -13.67 5.82 4.66
CA ASP A 39 -13.83 7.05 3.87
C ASP A 39 -12.99 7.06 2.58
N TRP A 40 -12.13 6.06 2.39
CA TRP A 40 -11.23 5.95 1.25
C TRP A 40 -11.60 4.76 0.38
N SER A 41 -11.62 4.98 -0.94
CA SER A 41 -11.61 3.91 -1.92
C SER A 41 -10.22 3.31 -2.09
N LEU A 42 -10.16 2.08 -2.62
CA LEU A 42 -8.90 1.44 -2.99
C LEU A 42 -8.10 2.30 -3.99
N GLU A 43 -8.77 2.98 -4.93
CA GLU A 43 -8.11 3.93 -5.83
C GLU A 43 -7.41 5.07 -5.07
N GLN A 44 -8.08 5.68 -4.09
CA GLN A 44 -7.53 6.79 -3.31
C GLN A 44 -6.30 6.33 -2.51
N LEU A 45 -6.35 5.14 -1.93
CA LEU A 45 -5.20 4.53 -1.26
C LEU A 45 -4.01 4.39 -2.21
N VAL A 46 -4.21 3.80 -3.38
CA VAL A 46 -3.15 3.57 -4.38
C VAL A 46 -2.53 4.88 -4.84
N ARG A 47 -3.37 5.90 -5.13
CA ARG A 47 -2.89 7.23 -5.53
C ARG A 47 -2.08 7.90 -4.43
N HIS A 48 -2.52 7.79 -3.18
CA HIS A 48 -1.81 8.34 -2.03
C HIS A 48 -0.46 7.67 -1.83
N THR A 49 -0.42 6.33 -1.79
CA THR A 49 0.82 5.57 -1.64
C THR A 49 1.79 5.83 -2.79
N GLY A 50 1.31 5.85 -4.04
CA GLY A 50 2.14 6.19 -5.20
C GLY A 50 2.60 7.65 -5.24
N GLY A 51 1.91 8.56 -4.55
CA GLY A 51 2.35 9.94 -4.33
C GLY A 51 3.50 10.03 -3.33
N ALA A 52 3.46 9.22 -2.26
CA ALA A 52 4.49 9.21 -1.22
C ALA A 52 5.82 8.54 -1.65
N LEU A 53 5.79 7.71 -2.69
CA LEU A 53 6.95 6.97 -3.20
C LEU A 53 7.64 7.63 -4.41
N ARG A 54 7.19 8.83 -4.80
CA ARG A 54 7.86 9.66 -5.81
C ARG A 54 8.94 10.51 -5.18
#